data_AF-A0A529SQG4-F1
#
_entry.id   AF-A0A529SQG4-F1
#
_cell.length_a   1.000
_cell.length_b   1.000
_cell.length_c   1.000
_cell.angle_alpha   90.00
_cell.angle_beta   90.00
_cell.angle_gamma   90.00
#
_symmetry.space_group_name_H-M   'P 1'
#
loop_
_entity.id
_entity.type
_entity.pdbx_description
1 polymer ?
#
loop_
_entity_poly.entity_id
_entity_poly.type
_entity_poly.pdbx_seq_one_letter_code
_entity_poly.pdbx_strand_id
1 'polypeptide(L)'
;QTPSTGIISGGGKVKVTTPRGTITADKCLIGVNAYGGNLEPVSAAHIMPIGSFIGATVPLGAASKVLPGGESVDDSRFVVRYFRKSKDGRLLFGGREVYAVADPKDIHIHIRRQIAELYPDLKDVEITHGWG
;
A
#
# COMPACT_ATOMS: atom_id res chain seq x y z
N GLN A 1 17.38 -13.34 -3.63
CA GLN A 1 16.75 -12.28 -4.44
C GLN A 1 17.56 -12.08 -5.73
N THR A 2 16.93 -11.57 -6.80
CA THR A 2 17.55 -11.36 -8.13
C THR A 2 17.19 -9.97 -8.67
N PRO A 3 17.60 -8.88 -8.01
CA PRO A 3 17.24 -7.55 -8.46
C PRO A 3 17.81 -7.28 -9.86
N SER A 4 17.03 -6.60 -10.68
CA SER A 4 17.54 -6.03 -11.91
C SER A 4 18.36 -4.79 -11.56
N THR A 5 19.58 -4.72 -12.07
CA THR A 5 20.50 -3.59 -11.84
C THR A 5 20.76 -2.77 -13.10
N GLY A 6 20.21 -3.20 -14.24
CA GLY A 6 20.30 -2.45 -15.49
C GLY A 6 19.48 -3.08 -16.61
N ILE A 7 18.94 -2.22 -17.49
CA ILE A 7 18.20 -2.62 -18.68
C ILE A 7 18.76 -1.83 -19.86
N ILE A 8 19.14 -2.52 -20.93
CA ILE A 8 19.60 -1.91 -22.18
C ILE A 8 18.81 -2.53 -23.34
N SER A 9 18.29 -1.69 -24.22
CA SER A 9 17.63 -2.11 -25.47
C SER A 9 18.50 -1.74 -26.66
N GLY A 10 18.76 -2.69 -27.54
CA GLY A 10 19.60 -2.49 -28.73
C GLY A 10 19.63 -3.71 -29.63
N GLY A 11 19.78 -3.50 -30.94
CA GLY A 11 19.87 -4.61 -31.92
C GLY A 11 18.66 -5.54 -31.94
N GLY A 12 17.46 -5.02 -31.63
CA GLY A 12 16.21 -5.81 -31.57
C GLY A 12 16.10 -6.75 -30.37
N LYS A 13 16.96 -6.59 -29.35
CA LYS A 13 16.93 -7.37 -28.10
C LYS A 13 16.97 -6.45 -26.90
N VAL A 14 16.55 -6.99 -25.75
CA VAL A 14 16.70 -6.36 -24.43
C VAL A 14 17.63 -7.21 -23.58
N LYS A 15 18.59 -6.55 -22.94
CA LYS A 15 19.57 -7.15 -22.03
C LYS A 15 19.30 -6.64 -20.62
N VAL A 16 19.07 -7.57 -19.68
CA VAL A 16 18.79 -7.29 -18.27
C VAL A 16 19.94 -7.79 -17.42
N THR A 17 20.59 -6.89 -16.69
CA THR A 17 21.71 -7.21 -15.80
C THR A 17 21.19 -7.50 -14.40
N THR A 18 21.72 -8.54 -13.77
CA THR A 18 21.46 -8.88 -12.37
C THR A 18 22.80 -9.21 -11.69
N PRO A 19 22.85 -9.25 -10.34
CA PRO A 19 24.06 -9.68 -9.63
C PRO A 19 24.52 -11.11 -9.96
N ARG A 20 23.67 -11.93 -10.60
CA ARG A 20 23.96 -13.35 -10.91
C ARG A 20 24.22 -13.63 -12.38
N GLY A 21 24.27 -12.59 -13.20
CA GLY A 21 24.45 -12.71 -14.64
C GLY A 21 23.44 -11.89 -15.42
N THR A 22 23.41 -12.14 -16.72
CA THR A 22 22.62 -11.36 -17.67
C THR A 22 21.59 -12.23 -18.39
N ILE A 23 20.38 -11.70 -18.54
CA ILE A 23 19.30 -12.29 -19.33
C ILE A 23 19.15 -11.50 -20.63
N THR A 24 19.05 -12.19 -21.77
CA THR A 24 18.74 -11.59 -23.07
C THR A 24 17.36 -12.05 -23.52
N ALA A 25 16.50 -11.13 -23.93
CA ALA A 25 15.13 -11.41 -24.37
C ALA A 25 14.74 -10.55 -25.58
N ASP A 26 13.70 -10.96 -26.30
CA ASP A 26 13.13 -10.16 -27.41
C ASP A 26 12.36 -8.95 -26.89
N LYS A 27 11.75 -9.07 -25.72
CA LYS A 27 10.91 -8.04 -25.09
C LYS A 27 11.15 -8.01 -23.59
N CYS A 28 10.95 -6.84 -22.98
CA CYS A 28 10.99 -6.64 -21.54
C CYS A 28 9.81 -5.75 -21.14
N LEU A 29 9.13 -6.12 -20.06
CA LEU A 29 8.11 -5.30 -19.41
C LEU A 29 8.67 -4.76 -18.10
N ILE A 30 8.64 -3.45 -17.94
CA ILE A 30 9.07 -2.78 -16.71
C ILE A 30 7.85 -2.64 -15.80
N GLY A 31 7.78 -3.48 -14.77
CA GLY A 31 6.67 -3.56 -13.82
C GLY A 31 7.10 -3.25 -12.38
N VAL A 32 7.78 -2.12 -12.19
CA VAL A 32 8.43 -1.73 -10.91
C VAL A 32 7.63 -0.71 -10.09
N ASN A 33 6.48 -0.25 -10.59
CA ASN A 33 5.67 0.82 -9.99
C ASN A 33 6.57 2.04 -9.64
N ALA A 34 6.37 2.66 -8.48
CA ALA A 34 7.15 3.81 -8.00
C ALA A 34 8.61 3.49 -7.63
N TYR A 35 9.05 2.23 -7.74
CA TYR A 35 10.39 1.79 -7.35
C TYR A 35 11.36 1.68 -8.53
N GLY A 36 11.03 2.29 -9.67
CA GLY A 36 11.87 2.22 -10.88
C GLY A 36 13.21 2.93 -10.76
N GLY A 37 13.29 4.04 -10.00
CA GLY A 37 14.54 4.75 -9.69
C GLY A 37 15.52 4.82 -10.87
N ASN A 38 16.75 4.37 -10.65
CA ASN A 38 17.81 4.37 -11.68
C ASN A 38 17.66 3.24 -12.72
N LEU A 39 16.78 2.26 -12.49
CA LEU A 39 16.58 1.16 -13.44
C LEU A 39 15.83 1.64 -14.68
N GLU A 40 14.89 2.57 -14.50
CA GLU A 40 14.12 3.22 -15.56
C GLU A 40 13.93 4.70 -15.20
N PRO A 41 14.93 5.55 -15.48
CA PRO A 41 14.94 6.92 -15.00
C PRO A 41 13.91 7.82 -15.68
N VAL A 42 13.46 7.48 -16.90
CA VAL A 42 12.53 8.32 -17.66
C VAL A 42 11.15 8.32 -17.01
N SER A 43 10.57 7.16 -16.69
CA SER A 43 9.29 7.08 -15.98
C SER A 43 9.46 7.49 -14.52
N ALA A 44 10.57 7.12 -13.88
CA ALA A 44 10.82 7.50 -12.48
C ALA A 44 10.81 9.02 -12.27
N ALA A 45 11.26 9.81 -13.25
CA ALA A 45 11.21 11.28 -13.20
C ALA A 45 9.77 11.87 -13.18
N HIS A 46 8.76 11.07 -13.52
CA HIS A 46 7.35 11.47 -13.59
C HIS A 46 6.49 10.79 -12.52
N ILE A 47 7.08 10.02 -11.60
CA ILE A 47 6.36 9.30 -10.56
C ILE A 47 6.74 9.84 -9.18
N MET A 48 5.75 10.33 -8.44
CA MET A 48 5.91 10.67 -7.03
C MET A 48 5.52 9.45 -6.17
N PRO A 49 6.45 8.83 -5.44
CA PRO A 49 6.11 7.75 -4.50
C PRO A 49 5.32 8.32 -3.32
N ILE A 50 4.08 7.85 -3.14
CA ILE A 50 3.23 8.21 -1.99
C ILE A 50 3.04 6.95 -1.15
N GLY A 51 3.45 7.01 0.12
CA GLY A 51 3.19 5.94 1.08
C GLY A 51 1.72 5.98 1.51
N SER A 52 0.99 4.89 1.33
CA SER A 52 -0.38 4.73 1.78
C SER A 52 -0.45 3.64 2.82
N PHE A 53 -1.05 3.96 3.96
CA PHE A 53 -1.00 3.05 5.10
C PHE A 53 -2.38 2.59 5.55
N ILE A 54 -2.42 1.36 6.06
CA ILE A 54 -3.61 0.67 6.55
C ILE A 54 -3.34 0.18 7.98
N GLY A 55 -4.37 0.27 8.82
CA GLY A 55 -4.43 -0.35 10.14
C GLY A 55 -5.46 -1.47 10.18
N ALA A 56 -5.21 -2.50 10.98
CA ALA A 56 -6.17 -3.56 11.24
C ALA A 56 -6.52 -3.68 12.73
N THR A 57 -7.81 -3.71 13.03
CA THR A 57 -8.29 -3.95 14.40
C THR A 57 -8.09 -5.41 14.83
N VAL A 58 -8.39 -5.71 16.09
CA VAL A 58 -8.85 -7.07 16.46
C VAL A 58 -10.11 -7.46 15.67
N PRO A 59 -10.42 -8.75 15.49
CA PRO A 59 -11.69 -9.17 14.92
C PRO A 59 -12.88 -8.53 15.65
N LEU A 60 -13.74 -7.83 14.91
CA LEU A 60 -14.98 -7.32 15.45
C LEU A 60 -15.94 -8.49 15.56
N GLY A 61 -16.35 -8.84 16.78
CA GLY A 61 -17.19 -10.01 17.05
C GLY A 61 -18.47 -10.03 16.20
N ALA A 62 -19.12 -11.21 16.09
CA ALA A 62 -20.25 -11.42 15.17
C ALA A 62 -21.45 -10.47 15.37
N ALA A 63 -21.61 -9.90 16.57
CA ALA A 63 -22.65 -8.91 16.87
C ALA A 63 -22.32 -7.49 16.37
N SER A 64 -21.14 -7.25 15.80
CA SER A 64 -20.73 -5.93 15.33
C SER A 64 -21.62 -5.46 14.18
N LYS A 65 -22.15 -4.24 14.32
CA LYS A 65 -22.94 -3.55 13.28
C LYS A 65 -22.07 -2.88 12.21
N VAL A 66 -20.75 -2.99 12.31
CA VAL A 66 -19.82 -2.42 11.33
C VAL A 66 -19.88 -3.25 10.06
N LEU A 67 -20.27 -2.61 8.95
CA LEU A 67 -20.31 -3.19 7.61
C LEU A 67 -20.99 -4.57 7.59
N PRO A 68 -22.26 -4.69 8.01
CA PRO A 68 -22.91 -5.98 8.25
C PRO A 68 -22.98 -6.84 6.99
N GLY A 69 -23.04 -6.23 5.79
CA GLY A 69 -22.99 -6.93 4.50
C GLY A 69 -21.58 -7.23 3.99
N GLY A 70 -20.54 -6.81 4.70
CA GLY A 70 -19.14 -6.98 4.24
C GLY A 70 -18.76 -6.00 3.13
N GLU A 71 -19.39 -4.82 3.12
CA GLU A 71 -19.20 -3.78 2.13
C GLU A 71 -17.74 -3.29 2.09
N SER A 72 -17.32 -2.81 0.93
CA SER A 72 -16.11 -2.00 0.81
C SER A 72 -16.54 -0.55 0.67
N VAL A 73 -15.97 0.33 1.50
CA VAL A 73 -16.37 1.73 1.58
C VAL A 73 -15.17 2.61 1.29
N ASP A 74 -15.39 3.65 0.51
CA ASP A 74 -14.54 4.81 0.36
C ASP A 74 -15.36 6.10 0.52
N ASP A 75 -14.70 7.23 0.73
CA ASP A 75 -15.34 8.54 0.81
C ASP A 75 -14.76 9.54 -0.19
N SER A 76 -15.40 10.70 -0.31
CA SER A 76 -15.01 11.76 -1.24
C SER A 76 -14.04 12.80 -0.65
N ARG A 77 -13.32 12.47 0.43
CA ARG A 77 -12.36 13.41 1.04
C ARG A 77 -11.10 13.51 0.19
N PHE A 78 -10.37 14.62 0.32
CA PHE A 78 -9.07 14.79 -0.33
C PHE A 78 -8.06 13.71 0.11
N VAL A 79 -8.00 13.43 1.42
CA VAL A 79 -7.39 12.22 1.94
C VAL A 79 -8.52 11.22 2.17
N VAL A 80 -8.75 10.38 1.17
CA VAL A 80 -9.84 9.39 1.14
C VAL A 80 -9.71 8.44 2.30
N ARG A 81 -10.79 8.23 3.06
CA ARG A 81 -10.87 7.07 3.96
C ARG A 81 -11.39 5.91 3.16
N TYR A 82 -10.74 4.78 3.26
CA TYR A 82 -11.18 3.54 2.62
C TYR A 82 -11.06 2.39 3.60
N PHE A 83 -12.13 1.61 3.75
CA PHE A 83 -12.19 0.58 4.77
C PHE A 83 -13.15 -0.55 4.40
N ARG A 84 -12.87 -1.72 4.95
CA ARG A 84 -13.70 -2.93 4.81
C ARG A 84 -13.43 -3.90 5.93
N LYS A 85 -14.30 -4.89 6.11
CA LYS A 85 -13.96 -6.05 6.95
C LYS A 85 -13.11 -7.07 6.19
N SER A 86 -12.09 -7.61 6.84
CA SER A 86 -11.41 -8.82 6.39
C SER A 86 -12.30 -10.05 6.59
N LYS A 87 -11.93 -11.18 5.97
CA LYS A 87 -12.68 -12.45 6.12
C LYS A 87 -12.73 -12.97 7.56
N ASP A 88 -11.70 -12.68 8.36
CA ASP A 88 -11.63 -13.02 9.78
C ASP A 88 -12.27 -11.95 10.69
N GLY A 89 -12.97 -10.96 10.14
CA GLY A 89 -13.79 -10.01 10.89
C GLY A 89 -13.08 -8.75 11.39
N ARG A 90 -11.82 -8.52 11.02
CA ARG A 90 -11.10 -7.28 11.39
C ARG A 90 -11.58 -6.13 10.52
N LEU A 91 -11.69 -4.94 11.11
CA LEU A 91 -11.83 -3.72 10.32
C LEU A 91 -10.45 -3.33 9.79
N LEU A 92 -10.29 -3.38 8.47
CA LEU A 92 -9.15 -2.82 7.76
C LEU A 92 -9.49 -1.37 7.42
N PHE A 93 -8.66 -0.44 7.87
CA PHE A 93 -8.93 0.98 7.72
C PHE A 93 -7.70 1.71 7.19
N GLY A 94 -7.84 2.27 5.99
CA GLY A 94 -6.89 3.19 5.38
C GLY A 94 -7.45 4.61 5.35
N GLY A 95 -6.61 5.55 4.96
CA GLY A 95 -6.95 6.99 4.97
C GLY A 95 -5.89 7.86 5.62
N ARG A 96 -4.64 7.41 5.52
CA ARG A 96 -3.48 8.24 5.76
C ARG A 96 -2.45 8.03 4.64
N GLU A 97 -2.01 9.16 4.11
CA GLU A 97 -0.89 9.26 3.20
C GLU A 97 0.28 9.89 3.96
N VAL A 98 1.47 9.35 3.79
CA VAL A 98 2.69 9.95 4.31
C VAL A 98 3.51 10.37 3.11
N TYR A 99 3.69 11.68 2.94
CA TYR A 99 4.53 12.28 1.91
C TYR A 99 6.02 12.28 2.30
N ALA A 100 6.43 11.36 3.19
CA ALA A 100 7.78 11.24 3.74
C ALA A 100 8.19 9.75 3.82
N VAL A 101 9.49 9.50 3.69
CA VAL A 101 10.11 8.15 3.55
C VAL A 101 10.10 7.33 4.85
N ALA A 102 9.60 7.88 5.96
CA ALA A 102 9.64 7.23 7.27
C ALA A 102 8.28 6.65 7.67
N ASP A 103 8.29 5.40 8.11
CA ASP A 103 7.15 4.73 8.74
C ASP A 103 6.82 5.42 10.08
N PRO A 104 5.64 6.07 10.19
CA PRO A 104 5.27 6.75 11.41
C PRO A 104 4.79 5.73 12.45
N LYS A 105 5.62 5.50 13.47
CA LYS A 105 5.33 4.68 14.67
C LYS A 105 3.94 4.95 15.30
N ASP A 106 3.38 6.14 15.06
CA ASP A 106 2.11 6.62 15.62
C ASP A 106 0.91 6.48 14.67
N ILE A 107 1.02 5.65 13.64
CA ILE A 107 -0.08 5.46 12.67
C ILE A 107 -1.38 5.00 13.33
N HIS A 108 -1.28 4.10 14.30
CA HIS A 108 -2.43 3.53 15.00
C HIS A 108 -3.29 4.59 15.70
N ILE A 109 -2.67 5.67 16.18
CA ILE A 109 -3.37 6.77 16.87
C ILE A 109 -4.32 7.48 15.89
N HIS A 110 -3.83 7.81 14.69
CA HIS A 110 -4.60 8.53 13.68
C HIS A 110 -5.73 7.68 13.11
N ILE A 111 -5.43 6.41 12.81
CA ILE A 111 -6.42 5.47 12.29
C ILE A 111 -7.52 5.22 13.32
N ARG A 112 -7.18 4.99 14.60
CA ARG A 112 -8.17 4.83 15.67
C ARG A 112 -9.07 6.05 15.80
N ARG A 113 -8.52 7.26 15.71
CA ARG A 113 -9.31 8.49 15.72
C ARG A 113 -10.31 8.53 14.57
N GLN A 114 -9.89 8.24 13.34
CA GLN A 114 -10.78 8.21 12.17
C GLN A 114 -11.85 7.12 12.27
N ILE A 115 -11.52 5.95 12.83
CA ILE A 115 -12.49 4.90 13.12
C ILE A 115 -13.53 5.42 14.13
N ALA A 116 -13.10 6.05 15.22
CA ALA A 116 -13.99 6.55 16.27
C ALA A 116 -14.95 7.65 15.76
N GLU A 117 -14.54 8.44 14.78
CA GLU A 117 -15.40 9.44 14.13
C GLU A 117 -16.57 8.82 13.34
N LEU A 118 -16.40 7.60 12.81
CA LEU A 118 -17.43 6.87 12.05
C LEU A 118 -18.20 5.87 12.92
N TYR A 119 -17.49 5.21 13.83
CA TYR A 119 -18.00 4.18 14.73
C TYR A 119 -17.60 4.52 16.17
N PRO A 120 -18.37 5.37 16.87
CA PRO A 120 -18.03 5.82 18.22
C PRO A 120 -17.81 4.69 19.24
N ASP A 121 -18.53 3.57 19.07
CA ASP A 121 -18.39 2.37 19.92
C ASP A 121 -17.00 1.71 19.79
N LEU A 122 -16.22 2.05 18.76
CA LEU A 122 -14.87 1.54 18.52
C LEU A 122 -13.77 2.52 18.98
N LYS A 123 -14.10 3.56 19.77
CA LYS A 123 -13.13 4.57 20.20
C LYS A 123 -11.84 4.02 20.83
N ASP A 124 -11.95 2.91 21.56
CA ASP A 124 -10.84 2.27 22.29
C ASP A 124 -10.41 0.95 21.61
N VAL A 125 -10.84 0.71 20.37
CA VAL A 125 -10.51 -0.54 19.66
C VAL A 125 -9.00 -0.69 19.52
N GLU A 126 -8.52 -1.89 19.85
CA GLU A 126 -7.12 -2.23 19.66
C GLU A 126 -6.80 -2.33 18.16
N ILE A 127 -5.71 -1.68 17.75
CA ILE A 127 -5.14 -1.83 16.41
C ILE A 127 -3.94 -2.75 16.56
N THR A 128 -3.99 -3.89 15.89
CA THR A 128 -3.01 -4.98 16.04
C THR A 128 -1.95 -4.98 14.95
N HIS A 129 -2.25 -4.37 13.79
CA HIS A 129 -1.34 -4.32 12.66
C HIS A 129 -1.40 -2.95 11.99
N GLY A 130 -0.27 -2.54 11.43
CA GLY A 130 -0.12 -1.34 10.62
C GLY A 130 0.93 -1.63 9.53
N TRP A 131 0.66 -1.21 8.30
CA TRP A 131 1.59 -1.35 7.18
C TRP A 131 1.31 -0.29 6.11
N GLY A 132 2.29 -0.02 5.25
CA GLY A 132 2.21 0.94 4.14
C GLY A 132 3.57 1.21 3.53
#